data_AF-A0A1A6FIR9-F1
#
_entry.id   AF-A0A1A6FIR9-F1
#
_cell.length_a   1.000
_cell.length_b   1.000
_cell.length_c   1.000
_cell.angle_alpha   90.00
_cell.angle_beta   90.00
_cell.angle_gamma   90.00
#
_symmetry.space_group_name_H-M   'P 1'
#
loop_
_entity.id
_entity.type
_entity.pdbx_description
1 polymer ?
#
loop_
_entity_poly.entity_id
_entity_poly.type
_entity_poly.pdbx_seq_one_letter_code
_entity_poly.pdbx_strand_id
1 'polypeptide(L)' 'MSAIPFDSHAFVKRLISAGMPEGQAEVLAEEQAKLIETQLATKTDIELLKHELTTRIGGMIVALGGVLIAVKFFVH' A
#
# COMPACT_ATOMS: atom_id res chain seq x y z
N MET A 1 -11.12 3.36 4.15
CA MET A 1 -10.99 1.98 4.67
C MET A 1 -10.40 2.08 6.06
N SER A 2 -11.17 1.78 7.13
CA SER A 2 -10.68 1.92 8.50
C SER A 2 -9.54 0.91 8.73
N ALA A 3 -8.31 1.39 8.91
CA ALA A 3 -7.24 0.55 9.43
C ALA A 3 -7.60 0.30 10.90
N ILE A 4 -7.86 -0.94 11.28
CA ILE A 4 -8.00 -1.28 12.69
C ILE A 4 -6.59 -1.12 13.28
N PRO A 5 -6.36 -0.15 14.18
CA PRO A 5 -5.05 0.04 14.77
C PRO A 5 -4.64 -1.21 15.55
N PHE A 6 -3.36 -1.60 15.44
CA PHE A 6 -2.83 -2.71 16.20
C PHE A 6 -2.75 -2.32 17.68
N ASP A 7 -3.59 -2.94 18.51
CA ASP A 7 -3.60 -2.74 19.95
C ASP A 7 -2.55 -3.65 20.60
N SER A 8 -1.34 -3.12 20.77
CA SER A 8 -0.21 -3.83 21.38
C SER A 8 -0.51 -4.28 22.81
N HIS A 9 -1.27 -3.51 23.58
CA HIS A 9 -1.58 -3.82 24.98
C HIS A 9 -2.59 -4.99 25.09
N ALA A 10 -3.64 -4.99 24.27
CA ALA A 10 -4.55 -6.12 24.18
C ALA A 10 -3.84 -7.39 23.67
N PHE A 11 -2.88 -7.23 22.75
CA PHE A 11 -2.07 -8.33 22.23
C PHE A 11 -1.15 -8.94 23.31
N VAL A 12 -0.43 -8.12 24.08
CA VAL A 12 0.39 -8.57 25.22
C VAL A 12 -0.46 -9.34 26.23
N LYS A 13 -1.63 -8.80 26.62
CA LYS A 13 -2.52 -9.50 27.57
C LYS A 13 -2.96 -10.87 27.09
N ARG A 14 -3.23 -11.03 25.78
CA ARG A 14 -3.58 -12.33 25.20
C ARG A 14 -2.42 -13.30 25.27
N LEU A 15 -1.20 -12.86 24.95
CA LEU A 15 0.00 -13.69 25.03
C LEU A 15 0.26 -14.16 26.47
N ILE A 16 0.16 -13.26 27.44
CA ILE A 16 0.30 -13.59 28.86
C ILE A 16 -0.78 -14.59 29.30
N SER A 17 -2.04 -14.37 28.89
CA SER A 17 -3.13 -15.31 29.19
C SER A 17 -2.93 -16.71 28.59
N ALA A 18 -2.15 -16.80 27.51
CA ALA A 18 -1.75 -18.05 26.87
C ALA A 18 -0.49 -18.70 27.50
N GLY A 19 0.06 -18.10 28.56
CA GLY A 19 1.22 -18.62 29.30
C GLY A 19 2.58 -18.07 28.86
N MET A 20 2.61 -17.06 27.99
CA MET A 20 3.87 -16.39 27.62
C MET A 20 4.37 -15.51 28.78
N PRO A 21 5.66 -15.55 29.14
CA PRO A 21 6.24 -14.60 30.08
C PRO A 21 6.08 -13.15 29.59
N GLU A 22 5.76 -12.23 30.51
CA GLU A 22 5.46 -10.82 30.19
C GLU A 22 6.54 -10.15 29.34
N GLY A 23 7.81 -10.26 29.72
CA GLY A 23 8.91 -9.68 28.94
C GLY A 23 9.04 -10.24 27.52
N GLN A 24 8.66 -11.51 27.29
CA GLN A 24 8.63 -12.06 25.92
C GLN A 24 7.43 -11.54 25.14
N ALA A 25 6.28 -11.39 25.81
CA ALA A 25 5.06 -10.86 25.20
C ALA A 25 5.24 -9.40 24.77
N GLU A 26 5.88 -8.57 25.60
CA GLU A 26 6.20 -7.18 25.29
C GLU A 26 7.13 -7.05 24.08
N VAL A 27 8.26 -7.77 24.09
CA VAL A 27 9.21 -7.76 22.96
C VAL A 27 8.53 -8.21 21.66
N LEU A 28 7.73 -9.26 21.71
CA LEU A 28 7.01 -9.75 20.53
C LEU A 28 5.98 -8.73 20.02
N ALA A 29 5.26 -8.06 20.93
CA ALA A 29 4.29 -7.04 20.57
C ALA A 29 4.96 -5.81 19.93
N GLU A 30 6.11 -5.39 20.45
CA GLU A 30 6.87 -4.27 19.94
C GLU A 30 7.40 -4.55 18.52
N GLU A 31 8.00 -5.72 18.31
CA GLU A 31 8.51 -6.11 16.99
C GLU A 31 7.38 -6.32 15.96
N GLN A 32 6.22 -6.85 16.38
CA GLN A 32 5.04 -6.91 15.50
C GLN A 32 4.51 -5.54 15.12
N ALA A 33 4.45 -4.59 16.06
CA ALA A 33 4.05 -3.22 15.75
C ALA A 33 4.99 -2.59 14.70
N LYS A 34 6.31 -2.76 14.88
CA LYS A 34 7.32 -2.30 13.91
C LYS A 34 7.12 -2.92 12.53
N LEU A 35 6.83 -4.22 12.44
CA LEU A 35 6.59 -4.89 11.15
C LEU A 35 5.34 -4.38 10.44
N ILE A 36 4.27 -4.11 11.20
CA ILE A 36 3.03 -3.55 10.67
C ILE A 36 3.27 -2.12 10.17
N GLU A 37 4.05 -1.32 10.90
CA GLU A 37 4.38 0.06 10.50
C GLU A 37 5.33 0.12 9.29
N THR A 38 6.27 -0.82 9.16
CA THR A 38 7.32 -0.78 8.12
C THR A 38 6.95 -1.45 6.80
N GLN A 39 6.01 -2.41 6.78
CA GLN A 39 5.71 -3.20 5.57
C GLN A 39 4.39 -2.85 4.86
N LEU A 40 3.61 -1.91 5.36
CA LEU A 40 2.36 -1.51 4.71
C LEU A 40 2.61 -0.27 3.84
N ALA A 41 2.86 -0.48 2.54
CA ALA A 41 2.52 0.55 1.57
C ALA A 41 1.07 0.95 1.85
N THR A 42 0.84 2.22 2.16
CA THR A 42 -0.48 2.65 2.59
C THR A 42 -1.45 2.47 1.44
N LYS A 43 -2.73 2.30 1.74
CA LYS A 43 -3.77 2.27 0.68
C LYS A 43 -3.71 3.52 -0.18
N THR A 44 -3.33 4.64 0.44
CA THR A 44 -3.07 5.92 -0.23
C THR A 44 -1.92 5.83 -1.22
N ASP A 45 -0.80 5.18 -0.85
CA ASP A 45 0.34 4.98 -1.77
C ASP A 45 -0.06 4.13 -2.98
N ILE A 46 -0.87 3.08 -2.76
CA ILE A 46 -1.37 2.22 -3.83
C ILE A 46 -2.36 2.96 -4.73
N GLU A 47 -3.26 3.75 -4.17
CA GLU A 47 -4.21 4.58 -4.93
C GLU A 47 -3.49 5.67 -5.74
N LEU A 48 -2.48 6.31 -5.15
CA LEU A 48 -1.64 7.29 -5.83
C LEU A 48 -0.91 6.64 -7.02
N LEU A 49 -0.27 5.49 -6.80
CA LEU A 49 0.40 4.73 -7.85
C LEU A 49 -0.58 4.34 -8.97
N LYS A 50 -1.79 3.88 -8.62
CA LYS A 50 -2.83 3.55 -9.61
C LYS A 50 -3.20 4.78 -10.44
N HIS A 51 -3.40 5.93 -9.81
CA HIS A 51 -3.72 7.16 -10.52
C HIS A 51 -2.59 7.58 -11.46
N GLU A 52 -1.34 7.57 -10.99
CA GLU A 52 -0.18 7.88 -11.83
C GLU A 52 -0.08 6.95 -13.05
N LEU A 53 -0.27 5.65 -12.84
CA LEU A 53 -0.27 4.67 -13.93
C LEU A 53 -1.42 4.92 -14.92
N THR A 54 -2.63 5.19 -14.43
CA THR A 54 -3.79 5.52 -15.28
C THR A 54 -3.53 6.78 -16.11
N THR A 55 -3.00 7.84 -15.51
CA THR A 55 -2.67 9.09 -16.22
C THR A 55 -1.59 8.88 -17.27
N ARG A 56 -0.51 8.15 -16.94
CA ARG A 56 0.58 7.86 -17.88
C ARG A 56 0.11 7.02 -19.06
N ILE A 57 -0.62 5.94 -18.80
CA ILE A 57 -1.15 5.05 -19.85
C ILE A 57 -2.17 5.78 -20.72
N GLY A 58 -3.09 6.53 -20.12
CA GLY A 58 -4.05 7.35 -20.86
C GLY A 58 -3.36 8.39 -21.76
N GLY A 59 -2.34 9.07 -21.24
CA GLY A 59 -1.54 10.04 -22.00
C GLY A 59 -0.83 9.40 -23.20
N MET A 60 -0.23 8.22 -23.02
CA MET A 60 0.41 7.48 -24.13
C MET A 60 -0.59 7.09 -25.22
N ILE A 61 -1.79 6.64 -24.85
CA ILE A 61 -2.83 6.26 -25.82
C ILE A 61 -3.27 7.48 -26.65
N VAL A 62 -3.49 8.63 -26.01
CA VAL A 62 -3.85 9.88 -26.70
C VAL A 62 -2.74 10.34 -27.63
N ALA A 63 -1.48 10.30 -27.17
CA ALA A 63 -0.32 10.68 -27.98
C ALA A 63 -0.17 9.78 -29.22
N LEU A 64 -0.24 8.45 -29.03
CA LEU A 64 -0.17 7.49 -30.13
C LEU A 64 -1.33 7.68 -31.12
N GLY A 65 -2.56 7.86 -30.63
CA GLY A 65 -3.72 8.15 -31.47
C GLY A 65 -3.54 9.42 -32.30
N GLY A 66 -3.03 10.49 -31.68
CA GLY A 66 -2.74 11.75 -32.37
C GLY A 66 -1.67 11.61 -33.46
N VAL A 67 -0.59 10.87 -33.19
CA VAL A 67 0.46 10.59 -34.19
C VAL A 67 -0.11 9.81 -35.37
N LEU A 68 -0.92 8.77 -35.13
CA LEU A 68 -1.54 7.98 -36.21
C LEU A 68 -2.49 8.81 -37.07
N ILE A 69 -3.29 9.69 -36.46
CA ILE A 69 -4.17 10.62 -37.16
C ILE A 69 -3.34 11.58 -38.02
N ALA A 70 -2.29 12.18 -37.46
CA ALA A 70 -1.42 13.11 -38.17
C ALA A 70 -0.76 12.45 -39.39
N VAL A 71 -0.23 11.22 -39.23
CA VAL A 71 0.35 10.45 -40.35
C VAL A 71 -0.68 10.19 -41.45
N LYS A 72 -1.92 9.82 -41.09
CA LYS A 72 -2.99 9.58 -42.07
C LYS A 72 -3.34 10.84 -42.88
N PHE A 73 -3.38 12.01 -42.27
CA PHE A 73 -3.69 13.28 -42.95
C PHE A 73 -2.53 13.83 -43.78
N PHE A 74 -1.29 13.43 -43.51
CA PHE A 74 -0.10 13.93 -44.24
C PHE A 74 0.32 13.01 -45.40
N VAL A 75 -0.15 11.76 -45.43
CA VAL A 75 0.17 10.74 -46.44
C VAL A 75 -0.93 10.63 -47.54
N HIS A 76 -2.06 11.33 -47.39
CA HIS A 76 -3.13 11.44 -48.39
C HIS A 76 -3.22 12.89 -48.90
#